data_AF-A0A3B8RBK2-F1
#
_entry.id   AF-A0A3B8RBK2-F1
#
_cell.length_a   1.000
_cell.length_b   1.000
_cell.length_c   1.000
_cell.angle_alpha   90.00
_cell.angle_beta   90.00
_cell.angle_gamma   90.00
#
_symmetry.space_group_name_H-M   'P 1'
#
loop_
_entity.id
_entity.type
_entity.pdbx_description
1 polymer ?
#
loop_
_entity_poly.entity_id
_entity_poly.type
_entity_poly.pdbx_seq_one_letter_code
_entity_poly.pdbx_strand_id
1 'polypeptide(L)'
;ALGARNLLVVSRHEDYNASIDQFRDVCERAGDGLRVCLEFGEFTQIKSLQAANAFIDAVDHPSAGILIDLMHIARSKEALPDLTASRFPYVQACDFLQSSTAMTGRDYIQAAVDDRYCLGEGEAEASRIDLVRRSDLDISLEIRSRALRETFPDPVQRAQAIFNRCVRE
;
A
#
# COMPACT_ATOMS: atom_id res chain seq x y z
N ALA A 1 15.44 -9.50 -17.91
CA ALA A 1 14.68 -8.56 -17.06
C ALA A 1 13.46 -9.28 -16.47
N LEU A 2 12.96 -8.86 -15.30
CA LEU A 2 11.90 -9.56 -14.55
C LEU A 2 10.46 -9.23 -14.98
N GLY A 3 10.25 -8.25 -15.87
CA GLY A 3 8.91 -7.88 -16.37
C GLY A 3 8.02 -7.11 -15.37
N ALA A 4 8.61 -6.48 -14.35
CA ALA A 4 7.88 -5.67 -13.39
C ALA A 4 7.20 -4.47 -14.06
N ARG A 5 5.97 -4.15 -13.64
CA ARG A 5 5.18 -3.00 -14.11
C ARG A 5 5.10 -1.86 -13.10
N ASN A 6 5.32 -2.14 -11.82
CA ASN A 6 5.18 -1.18 -10.73
C ASN A 6 6.44 -1.17 -9.86
N LEU A 7 6.87 0.01 -9.45
CA LEU A 7 7.93 0.27 -8.47
C LEU A 7 7.30 0.96 -7.25
N LEU A 8 7.30 0.30 -6.10
CA LEU A 8 6.86 0.91 -4.85
C LEU A 8 7.94 1.86 -4.31
N VAL A 9 7.55 3.09 -3.97
CA VAL A 9 8.41 4.10 -3.36
C VAL A 9 7.77 4.61 -2.07
N VAL A 10 8.51 4.51 -0.97
CA VAL A 10 8.20 5.17 0.30
C VAL A 10 9.15 6.35 0.48
N SER A 11 8.63 7.57 0.62
CA SER A 11 9.45 8.74 0.94
C SER A 11 9.47 9.00 2.45
N ARG A 12 10.66 9.01 3.04
CA ARG A 12 10.90 9.47 4.43
C ARG A 12 11.68 10.78 4.48
N HIS A 13 11.73 11.50 3.36
CA HIS A 13 12.45 12.76 3.27
C HIS A 13 11.83 13.78 4.24
N GLU A 14 12.65 14.50 4.99
CA GLU A 14 12.17 15.56 5.89
C GLU A 14 11.78 16.82 5.11
N ASP A 15 12.51 17.12 4.03
CA ASP A 15 12.20 18.19 3.08
C ASP A 15 11.23 17.69 1.99
N TYR A 16 10.03 18.25 1.97
CA TYR A 16 8.96 17.89 1.03
C TYR A 16 9.30 18.22 -0.43
N ASN A 17 9.96 19.36 -0.69
CA ASN A 17 10.28 19.77 -2.06
C ASN A 17 11.42 18.91 -2.62
N ALA A 18 12.45 18.64 -1.82
CA ALA A 18 13.50 17.71 -2.20
C ALA A 18 12.95 16.29 -2.44
N SER A 19 11.89 15.89 -1.71
CA SER A 19 11.20 14.62 -1.99
C SER A 19 10.53 14.60 -3.36
N ILE A 20 9.91 15.70 -3.79
CA ILE A 20 9.29 15.81 -5.13
C ILE A 20 10.36 15.68 -6.21
N ASP A 21 11.46 16.42 -6.07
CA ASP A 21 12.56 16.40 -7.03
C ASP A 21 13.19 15.01 -7.17
N GLN A 22 13.44 14.32 -6.06
CA GLN A 22 13.98 12.96 -6.08
C GLN A 22 12.98 11.95 -6.65
N PHE A 23 11.70 12.06 -6.33
CA PHE A 23 10.68 11.18 -6.90
C PHE A 23 10.57 11.37 -8.42
N ARG A 24 10.68 12.62 -8.90
CA ARG A 24 10.75 12.93 -10.33
C ARG A 24 12.00 12.33 -10.98
N ASP A 25 13.18 12.42 -10.38
CA ASP A 25 14.40 11.76 -10.90
C ASP A 25 14.24 10.24 -11.01
N VAL A 26 13.57 9.60 -10.03
CA VAL A 26 13.21 8.17 -10.13
C VAL A 26 12.26 7.91 -11.31
N CYS A 27 11.26 8.78 -11.51
CA CYS A 27 10.33 8.68 -12.62
C CYS A 27 11.00 8.80 -13.99
N GLU A 28 11.96 9.71 -14.14
CA GLU A 28 12.74 9.91 -15.37
C GLU A 28 13.62 8.69 -15.68
N ARG A 29 14.19 8.05 -14.65
CA ARG A 29 15.03 6.85 -14.78
C ARG A 29 14.23 5.58 -15.04
N ALA A 30 13.00 5.50 -14.55
CA ALA A 30 12.14 4.33 -14.72
C ALA A 30 11.81 4.06 -16.20
N GLY A 31 11.79 5.11 -17.03
CA GLY A 31 11.50 5.02 -18.46
C GLY A 31 10.07 4.55 -18.75
N ASP A 32 9.84 4.16 -20.01
CA ASP A 32 8.54 3.68 -20.46
C ASP A 32 8.29 2.24 -20.00
N GLY A 33 7.22 2.03 -19.23
CA GLY A 33 6.74 0.70 -18.83
C GLY A 33 6.74 0.40 -17.33
N LEU A 34 7.35 1.26 -16.51
CA LEU A 34 7.27 1.19 -15.05
C LEU A 34 6.45 2.34 -14.48
N ARG A 35 5.48 2.01 -13.63
CA ARG A 35 4.76 2.98 -12.78
C ARG A 35 5.53 3.16 -11.48
N VAL A 36 5.93 4.39 -11.17
CA VAL A 36 6.56 4.73 -9.87
C VAL A 36 5.45 5.11 -8.91
N CYS A 37 5.18 4.23 -7.94
CA CYS A 37 3.99 4.29 -7.09
C CYS A 37 4.38 4.73 -5.69
N LEU A 38 3.92 5.91 -5.28
CA LEU A 38 4.07 6.39 -3.92
C LEU A 38 3.18 5.59 -2.98
N GLU A 39 3.76 5.02 -1.92
CA GLU A 39 3.02 4.52 -0.77
C GLU A 39 2.99 5.61 0.32
N PHE A 40 1.79 6.08 0.64
CA PHE A 40 1.56 7.05 1.72
C PHE A 40 1.29 6.33 3.03
N GLY A 41 1.71 6.92 4.15
CA GLY A 41 1.56 6.28 5.46
C GLY A 41 2.10 7.11 6.60
N GLU A 42 1.70 6.76 7.83
CA GLU A 42 2.06 7.51 9.05
C GLU A 42 3.57 7.62 9.28
N PHE A 43 4.36 6.70 8.70
CA PHE A 43 5.83 6.69 8.73
C PHE A 43 6.50 7.67 7.74
N THR A 44 5.72 8.51 7.05
CA THR A 44 6.20 9.49 6.06
C THR A 44 5.68 10.89 6.37
N GLN A 45 6.12 11.90 5.59
CA GLN A 45 5.48 13.22 5.58
C GLN A 45 4.16 13.23 4.79
N ILE A 46 3.91 12.22 3.96
CA ILE A 46 2.73 12.11 3.09
C ILE A 46 1.79 11.07 3.69
N LYS A 47 0.89 11.52 4.56
CA LYS A 47 0.15 10.63 5.46
C LYS A 47 -1.27 10.27 4.99
N SER A 48 -1.76 10.89 3.92
CA SER A 48 -3.14 10.73 3.44
C SER A 48 -3.18 10.61 1.92
N LEU A 49 -4.29 10.10 1.38
CA LEU A 49 -4.54 10.04 -0.05
C LEU A 49 -4.63 11.45 -0.64
N GLN A 50 -5.26 12.40 0.05
CA GLN A 50 -5.25 13.81 -0.35
C GLN A 50 -3.82 14.36 -0.49
N ALA A 51 -2.95 14.11 0.49
CA ALA A 51 -1.56 14.55 0.43
C ALA A 51 -0.77 13.82 -0.67
N ALA A 52 -1.04 12.53 -0.87
CA ALA A 52 -0.43 11.75 -1.95
C ALA A 52 -0.84 12.27 -3.33
N ASN A 53 -2.10 12.65 -3.53
CA ASN A 53 -2.55 13.28 -4.77
C ASN A 53 -1.84 14.62 -5.00
N ALA A 54 -1.78 15.49 -4.00
CA ALA A 54 -1.05 16.76 -4.10
C ALA A 54 0.44 16.56 -4.40
N PHE A 55 1.06 15.53 -3.83
CA PHE A 55 2.45 15.18 -4.09
C PHE A 55 2.66 14.72 -5.54
N ILE A 56 1.83 13.81 -6.03
CA ILE A 56 1.94 13.29 -7.41
C ILE A 56 1.62 14.38 -8.44
N ASP A 57 0.69 15.28 -8.14
CA ASP A 57 0.40 16.44 -8.98
C ASP A 57 1.59 17.41 -9.04
N ALA A 58 2.33 17.57 -7.94
CA ALA A 58 3.55 18.38 -7.92
C ALA A 58 4.73 17.70 -8.63
N VAL A 59 4.83 16.37 -8.57
CA VAL A 59 5.79 15.60 -9.36
C VAL A 59 5.55 15.79 -10.85
N ASP A 60 4.29 15.84 -11.28
CA ASP A 60 3.86 16.10 -12.67
C ASP A 60 4.59 15.23 -13.71
N HIS A 61 4.58 13.91 -13.51
CA HIS A 61 5.23 12.96 -14.41
C HIS A 61 4.29 11.83 -14.80
N PRO A 62 4.22 11.43 -16.09
CA PRO A 62 3.27 10.42 -16.55
C PRO A 62 3.44 9.06 -15.90
N SER A 63 4.65 8.67 -15.49
CA SER A 63 4.92 7.39 -14.79
C SER A 63 4.54 7.40 -13.31
N ALA A 64 4.29 8.58 -12.72
CA ALA A 64 3.99 8.72 -11.30
C ALA A 64 2.58 8.20 -10.98
N GLY A 65 2.45 7.41 -9.93
CA GLY A 65 1.20 6.84 -9.44
C GLY A 65 1.19 6.74 -7.93
N ILE A 66 0.07 6.25 -7.40
CA ILE A 66 -0.15 6.04 -5.98
C ILE A 66 -0.46 4.56 -5.78
N LEU A 67 0.27 3.94 -4.85
CA LEU A 67 -0.09 2.65 -4.32
C LEU A 67 -1.16 2.84 -3.24
N ILE A 68 -2.22 2.03 -3.29
CA ILE A 68 -3.24 2.01 -2.23
C ILE A 68 -2.98 0.83 -1.29
N ASP A 69 -2.48 1.11 -0.09
CA ASP A 69 -2.47 0.16 1.02
C ASP A 69 -3.78 0.29 1.80
N LEU A 70 -4.49 -0.83 1.99
CA LEU A 70 -5.81 -0.84 2.63
C LEU A 70 -5.81 -0.36 4.09
N MET A 71 -4.74 -0.62 4.84
CA MET A 71 -4.61 -0.17 6.23
C MET A 71 -4.28 1.32 6.29
N HIS A 72 -3.47 1.83 5.38
CA HIS A 72 -3.07 3.25 5.34
C HIS A 72 -4.23 4.16 4.94
N ILE A 73 -5.01 3.80 3.92
CA ILE A 73 -6.20 4.56 3.52
C ILE A 73 -7.29 4.55 4.60
N ALA A 74 -7.48 3.44 5.31
CA ALA A 74 -8.45 3.37 6.40
C ALA A 74 -8.03 4.27 7.58
N ARG A 75 -6.74 4.27 7.93
CA ARG A 75 -6.18 5.14 8.96
C ARG A 75 -6.24 6.63 8.58
N SER A 76 -6.09 6.98 7.31
CA SER A 76 -6.29 8.37 6.86
C SER A 76 -7.76 8.80 6.86
N LYS A 77 -8.70 7.89 7.16
CA LYS A 77 -10.15 8.11 7.21
C LYS A 77 -10.72 8.59 5.88
N GLU A 78 -10.10 8.17 4.79
CA GLU A 78 -10.54 8.49 3.44
C GLU A 78 -11.24 7.28 2.80
N ALA A 79 -12.14 7.57 1.87
CA ALA A 79 -12.77 6.55 1.05
C ALA A 79 -11.74 5.93 0.10
N LEU A 80 -11.99 4.69 -0.33
CA LEU A 80 -11.22 4.14 -1.45
C LEU A 80 -11.44 5.01 -2.69
N PRO A 81 -10.37 5.36 -3.43
CA PRO A 81 -10.53 6.01 -4.71
C PRO A 81 -11.08 5.03 -5.75
N ASP A 82 -11.46 5.55 -6.92
CA ASP A 82 -11.73 4.71 -8.08
C ASP A 82 -10.43 4.02 -8.52
N LEU A 83 -10.27 2.76 -8.12
CA LEU A 83 -9.07 1.98 -8.40
C LEU A 83 -8.90 1.66 -9.90
N THR A 84 -9.92 1.90 -10.74
CA THR A 84 -9.78 1.74 -12.19
C THR A 84 -9.03 2.91 -12.85
N ALA A 85 -8.88 4.04 -12.14
CA ALA A 85 -8.12 5.17 -12.62
C ALA A 85 -6.62 4.80 -12.73
N SER A 86 -5.99 5.19 -13.84
CA SER A 86 -4.58 4.89 -14.15
C SER A 86 -3.57 5.39 -13.11
N ARG A 87 -3.99 6.31 -12.24
CA ARG A 87 -3.21 6.83 -11.11
C ARG A 87 -3.00 5.78 -10.02
N PHE A 88 -3.85 4.75 -9.92
CA PHE A 88 -3.81 3.72 -8.87
C PHE A 88 -3.49 2.32 -9.43
N PRO A 89 -2.32 2.13 -10.05
CA PRO A 89 -2.02 0.89 -10.78
C PRO A 89 -1.73 -0.31 -9.87
N TYR A 90 -1.57 -0.10 -8.57
CA TYR A 90 -1.04 -1.12 -7.65
C TYR A 90 -1.64 -0.98 -6.25
N VAL A 91 -2.04 -2.10 -5.66
CA VAL A 91 -2.69 -2.16 -4.33
C VAL A 91 -1.92 -3.11 -3.42
N GLN A 92 -1.71 -2.71 -2.17
CA GLN A 92 -1.30 -3.61 -1.09
C GLN A 92 -2.51 -3.95 -0.22
N ALA A 93 -2.86 -5.23 -0.24
CA ALA A 93 -4.03 -5.75 0.43
C ALA A 93 -3.63 -6.48 1.71
N CYS A 94 -4.31 -6.12 2.78
CA CYS A 94 -4.36 -6.84 4.03
C CYS A 94 -5.71 -6.57 4.69
N ASP A 95 -6.00 -7.32 5.75
CA ASP A 95 -7.01 -6.96 6.71
C ASP A 95 -6.35 -6.44 7.99
N PHE A 96 -7.11 -5.81 8.87
CA PHE A 96 -6.61 -5.16 10.09
C PHE A 96 -7.76 -4.91 11.07
N LEU A 97 -7.44 -4.66 12.33
CA LEU A 97 -8.44 -4.27 13.34
C LEU A 97 -8.77 -2.77 13.21
N GLN A 98 -10.05 -2.41 13.40
CA GLN A 98 -10.51 -1.02 13.31
C GLN A 98 -9.83 -0.12 14.34
N SER A 99 -9.44 -0.67 15.49
CA SER A 99 -8.69 0.03 16.53
C SER A 99 -7.37 0.63 16.03
N SER A 100 -6.74 0.01 15.01
CA SER A 100 -5.50 0.52 14.41
C SER A 100 -5.69 1.87 13.70
N THR A 101 -6.90 2.17 13.21
CA THR A 101 -7.20 3.44 12.50
C THR A 101 -7.15 4.66 13.43
N ALA A 102 -7.27 4.45 14.74
CA ALA A 102 -7.16 5.49 15.76
C ALA A 102 -5.71 5.69 16.25
N MET A 103 -4.78 4.79 15.88
CA MET A 103 -3.38 4.88 16.30
C MET A 103 -2.60 5.91 15.47
N THR A 104 -1.51 6.41 16.04
CA THR A 104 -0.61 7.36 15.38
C THR A 104 0.84 7.08 15.74
N GLY A 105 1.78 7.70 15.04
CA GLY A 105 3.21 7.61 15.35
C GLY A 105 3.70 6.16 15.48
N ARG A 106 4.46 5.89 16.56
CA ARG A 106 5.08 4.58 16.79
C ARG A 106 4.08 3.44 16.96
N ASP A 107 2.93 3.70 17.59
CA ASP A 107 1.94 2.66 17.85
C ASP A 107 1.32 2.18 16.52
N TYR A 108 0.98 3.12 15.64
CA TYR A 108 0.50 2.75 14.30
C TYR A 108 1.57 2.03 13.48
N ILE A 109 2.83 2.51 13.53
CA ILE A 109 3.92 1.88 12.79
C ILE A 109 4.12 0.44 13.28
N GLN A 110 4.04 0.20 14.58
CA GLN A 110 4.14 -1.13 15.15
C GLN A 110 2.99 -2.04 14.68
N ALA A 111 1.75 -1.52 14.66
CA ALA A 111 0.61 -2.25 14.14
C ALA A 111 0.74 -2.57 12.64
N ALA A 112 1.22 -1.63 11.82
CA ALA A 112 1.44 -1.85 10.38
C ALA A 112 2.54 -2.90 10.10
N VAL A 113 3.45 -3.12 11.05
CA VAL A 113 4.56 -4.09 10.96
C VAL A 113 4.15 -5.49 11.45
N ASP A 114 3.26 -5.56 12.44
CA ASP A 114 3.01 -6.79 13.20
C ASP A 114 1.56 -7.23 13.29
N ASP A 115 0.58 -6.35 13.09
CA ASP A 115 -0.82 -6.60 13.45
C ASP A 115 -1.75 -6.57 12.23
N ARG A 116 -1.23 -6.94 11.04
CA ARG A 116 -2.04 -7.19 9.84
C ARG A 116 -2.60 -8.61 9.83
N TYR A 117 -3.74 -8.79 9.16
CA TYR A 117 -4.50 -10.04 9.07
C TYR A 117 -4.69 -10.47 7.61
N CYS A 118 -5.01 -11.75 7.37
CA CYS A 118 -5.43 -12.19 6.04
C CYS A 118 -6.77 -11.55 5.67
N LEU A 119 -7.04 -11.43 4.37
CA LEU A 119 -8.27 -10.82 3.86
C LEU A 119 -9.53 -11.51 4.40
N GLY A 120 -10.35 -10.80 5.16
CA GLY A 120 -11.58 -11.30 5.79
C GLY A 120 -11.37 -11.88 7.19
N GLU A 121 -10.15 -11.84 7.74
CA GLU A 121 -9.84 -12.29 9.11
C GLU A 121 -9.67 -11.13 10.10
N GLY A 122 -9.81 -9.89 9.64
CA GLY A 122 -9.79 -8.69 10.48
C GLY A 122 -11.16 -8.01 10.54
N GLU A 123 -11.14 -6.69 10.62
CA GLU A 123 -12.32 -5.83 10.78
C GLU A 123 -12.41 -4.75 9.70
N ALA A 124 -11.61 -4.83 8.62
CA ALA A 124 -11.74 -3.91 7.50
C ALA A 124 -13.16 -3.97 6.90
N GLU A 125 -13.63 -2.85 6.37
CA GLU A 125 -14.94 -2.80 5.71
C GLU A 125 -15.00 -3.84 4.58
N ALA A 126 -16.04 -4.69 4.60
CA ALA A 126 -16.19 -5.79 3.65
C ALA A 126 -16.14 -5.32 2.18
N SER A 127 -16.65 -4.12 1.88
CA SER A 127 -16.59 -3.51 0.55
C SER A 127 -15.15 -3.33 0.04
N ARG A 128 -14.19 -3.03 0.92
CA ARG A 128 -12.77 -2.88 0.57
C ARG A 128 -12.14 -4.22 0.21
N ILE A 129 -12.48 -5.25 0.98
CA ILE A 129 -12.01 -6.62 0.74
C ILE A 129 -12.60 -7.18 -0.57
N ASP A 130 -13.90 -7.01 -0.77
CA ASP A 130 -14.61 -7.43 -2.00
C ASP A 130 -14.05 -6.75 -3.24
N LEU A 131 -13.76 -5.44 -3.16
CA LEU A 131 -13.17 -4.70 -4.28
C LEU A 131 -11.82 -5.30 -4.68
N VAL A 132 -10.95 -5.60 -3.71
CA VAL A 132 -9.66 -6.24 -3.99
C VAL A 132 -9.83 -7.65 -4.55
N ARG A 133 -10.76 -8.44 -4.01
CA ARG A 133 -11.01 -9.81 -4.46
C ARG A 133 -11.46 -9.87 -5.92
N ARG A 134 -12.29 -8.92 -6.36
CA ARG A 134 -12.90 -8.87 -7.71
C ARG A 134 -12.17 -7.99 -8.72
N SER A 135 -11.14 -7.26 -8.28
CA SER A 135 -10.38 -6.37 -9.16
C SER A 135 -9.51 -7.17 -10.11
N ASP A 136 -9.22 -6.64 -11.30
CA ASP A 136 -8.17 -7.14 -12.22
C ASP A 136 -6.82 -6.44 -12.03
N LEU A 137 -6.69 -5.58 -11.01
CA LEU A 137 -5.46 -4.84 -10.74
C LEU A 137 -4.33 -5.75 -10.25
N ASP A 138 -3.13 -5.20 -10.32
CA ASP A 138 -1.98 -5.75 -9.63
C ASP A 138 -2.20 -5.60 -8.12
N ILE A 139 -2.38 -6.74 -7.45
CA ILE A 139 -2.58 -6.81 -5.99
C ILE A 139 -1.41 -7.55 -5.38
N SER A 140 -0.79 -6.94 -4.37
CA SER A 140 0.14 -7.60 -3.47
C SER A 140 -0.53 -7.88 -2.13
N LEU A 141 -0.34 -9.08 -1.58
CA LEU A 141 -0.80 -9.42 -0.23
C LEU A 141 0.27 -9.00 0.78
N GLU A 142 0.17 -7.76 1.27
CA GLU A 142 1.11 -7.24 2.27
C GLU A 142 0.61 -7.52 3.69
N ILE A 143 0.71 -8.78 4.11
CA ILE A 143 0.20 -9.24 5.41
C ILE A 143 1.39 -9.45 6.36
N ARG A 144 1.89 -8.34 6.90
CA ARG A 144 2.92 -8.34 7.93
C ARG A 144 2.29 -8.61 9.30
N SER A 145 2.33 -9.89 9.69
CA SER A 145 1.66 -10.38 10.90
C SER A 145 2.63 -11.14 11.81
N ARG A 146 2.76 -10.73 13.08
CA ARG A 146 3.53 -11.42 14.10
C ARG A 146 2.95 -12.81 14.36
N ALA A 147 1.63 -12.90 14.52
CA ALA A 147 0.94 -14.17 14.73
C ALA A 147 1.21 -15.17 13.60
N LEU A 148 1.19 -14.72 12.33
CA LEU A 148 1.53 -15.61 11.20
C LEU A 148 3.01 -15.97 11.17
N ARG A 149 3.92 -15.07 11.54
CA ARG A 149 5.36 -15.36 11.61
C ARG A 149 5.68 -16.37 12.72
N GLU A 150 4.99 -16.29 13.85
CA GLU A 150 5.14 -17.24 14.96
C GLU A 150 4.52 -18.60 14.63
N THR A 151 3.35 -18.61 14.00
CA THR A 151 2.65 -19.84 13.60
C THR A 151 3.34 -20.55 12.43
N PHE A 152 3.86 -19.78 11.47
CA PHE A 152 4.56 -20.27 10.28
C PHE A 152 5.93 -19.59 10.19
N PRO A 153 6.96 -20.07 10.91
CA PRO A 153 8.30 -19.46 10.89
C PRO A 153 8.94 -19.50 9.50
N ASP A 154 8.75 -20.60 8.78
CA ASP A 154 9.22 -20.75 7.40
C ASP A 154 8.47 -19.78 6.46
N PRO A 155 9.19 -18.93 5.70
CA PRO A 155 8.56 -17.91 4.86
C PRO A 155 7.74 -18.49 3.70
N VAL A 156 8.11 -19.66 3.17
CA VAL A 156 7.38 -20.30 2.06
C VAL A 156 6.07 -20.88 2.56
N GLN A 157 6.10 -21.59 3.69
CA GLN A 157 4.89 -22.10 4.34
C GLN A 157 3.95 -20.96 4.75
N ARG A 158 4.50 -19.86 5.27
CA ARG A 158 3.71 -18.67 5.62
C ARG A 158 3.06 -18.04 4.40
N ALA A 159 3.80 -17.89 3.29
CA ALA A 159 3.25 -17.37 2.04
C ALA A 159 2.14 -18.27 1.50
N GLN A 160 2.32 -19.60 1.53
CA GLN A 160 1.28 -20.55 1.12
C GLN A 160 0.04 -20.45 2.01
N ALA A 161 0.22 -20.33 3.33
CA ALA A 161 -0.88 -20.17 4.28
C ALA A 161 -1.67 -18.87 4.02
N ILE A 162 -0.96 -17.76 3.78
CA ILE A 162 -1.57 -16.47 3.40
C ILE A 162 -2.34 -16.61 2.10
N PHE A 163 -1.72 -17.17 1.06
CA PHE A 163 -2.32 -17.30 -0.26
C PHE A 163 -3.59 -18.16 -0.24
N ASN A 164 -3.57 -19.28 0.49
CA ASN A 164 -4.74 -20.16 0.61
C ASN A 164 -5.91 -19.53 1.38
N ARG A 165 -5.65 -18.54 2.24
CA ARG A 165 -6.68 -17.82 3.00
C ARG A 165 -7.20 -16.58 2.27
N CYS A 166 -6.39 -15.99 1.41
CA CYS A 166 -6.71 -14.77 0.67
C CYS A 166 -7.17 -15.06 -0.76
N VAL A 167 -8.15 -15.94 -0.92
CA VAL A 167 -8.68 -16.31 -2.24
C VAL A 167 -9.32 -15.08 -2.90
N ARG A 168 -8.93 -14.82 -4.15
CA ARG A 168 -9.59 -13.85 -5.05
C ARG A 168 -10.65 -14.58 -5.87
N GLU A 169 -11.75 -13.89 -6.15
CA GLU A 169 -12.91 -14.43 -6.88
C GLU A 169 -12.73 -14.28 -8.39
#